data_AF-A0A961QUH2-F1
#
_entry.id   AF-A0A961QUH2-F1
#
_cell.length_a   1.000
_cell.length_b   1.000
_cell.length_c   1.000
_cell.angle_alpha   90.00
_cell.angle_beta   90.00
_cell.angle_gamma   90.00
#
_symmetry.space_group_name_H-M   'P 1'
#
loop_
_entity.id
_entity.type
_entity.pdbx_description
1 polymer ?
#
loop_
_entity_poly.entity_id
_entity_poly.type
_entity_poly.pdbx_seq_one_letter_code
_entity_poly.pdbx_strand_id
1 'polypeptide(L)'
;MSFLAILRRYPVARIAAAGILLFGFAGAATSPYQPVVAIRELGMSNAAYSVVIFAAAVTNVLASILIGLLADRRASYRRPILVATGIGALGFATIYLMPSALVFALVAVGPLAIYGASNALIFAKVRSHATEFTRADGEAVGALLRMMISVAWILVPGAVGLLLAGGDSMLPAYLISAVLALAGLAILAALPADLARQPGTPRAGIG
;
A
#
# COMPACT_ATOMS: atom_id res chain seq x y z
N MET A 1 0.68 -12.39 24.60
CA MET A 1 -0.29 -11.29 24.78
C MET A 1 -1.27 -11.28 23.61
N SER A 2 -2.52 -10.87 23.81
CA SER A 2 -3.50 -10.74 22.72
C SER A 2 -3.18 -9.52 21.83
N PHE A 3 -3.48 -9.60 20.53
CA PHE A 3 -3.29 -8.49 19.59
C PHE A 3 -4.03 -7.21 20.02
N LEU A 4 -5.20 -7.36 20.68
CA LEU A 4 -5.96 -6.23 21.21
C LEU A 4 -5.17 -5.43 22.27
N ALA A 5 -4.37 -6.11 23.09
CA ALA A 5 -3.54 -5.45 24.09
C ALA A 5 -2.38 -4.70 23.43
N ILE A 6 -1.74 -5.29 22.41
CA ILE A 6 -0.66 -4.67 21.63
C ILE A 6 -1.17 -3.40 20.91
N LEU A 7 -2.33 -3.49 20.25
CA LEU A 7 -2.95 -2.37 19.54
C LEU A 7 -3.34 -1.22 20.48
N ARG A 8 -3.77 -1.53 21.72
CA ARG A 8 -4.05 -0.50 22.73
C ARG A 8 -2.77 0.15 23.24
N ARG A 9 -1.71 -0.64 23.41
CA ARG A 9 -0.43 -0.20 24.00
C ARG A 9 0.39 0.66 23.04
N TYR A 10 0.43 0.31 21.75
CA TYR A 10 1.31 0.95 20.78
C TYR A 10 0.52 1.65 19.67
N PRO A 11 0.40 2.99 19.70
CA PRO A 11 -0.34 3.76 18.70
C PRO A 11 0.18 3.55 17.28
N VAL A 12 1.51 3.46 17.10
CA VAL A 12 2.13 3.22 15.78
C VAL A 12 1.70 1.86 15.19
N ALA A 13 1.62 0.81 16.02
CA ALA A 13 1.18 -0.51 15.57
C ALA A 13 -0.29 -0.51 15.19
N ARG A 14 -1.14 0.21 15.95
CA ARG A 14 -2.58 0.35 15.65
C ARG A 14 -2.84 1.04 14.34
N ILE A 15 -2.17 2.17 14.11
CA ILE A 15 -2.35 2.95 12.89
C ILE A 15 -1.77 2.18 11.69
N ALA A 16 -0.61 1.53 11.85
CA ALA A 16 -0.03 0.70 10.81
C ALA A 16 -0.91 -0.52 10.46
N ALA A 17 -1.52 -1.18 11.46
CA ALA A 17 -2.43 -2.30 11.24
C ALA A 17 -3.69 -1.89 10.48
N ALA A 18 -4.31 -0.76 10.84
CA ALA A 18 -5.46 -0.24 10.11
C ALA A 18 -5.07 0.24 8.70
N GLY A 19 -3.94 0.93 8.57
CA GLY A 19 -3.45 1.41 7.28
C GLY A 19 -3.08 0.28 6.32
N ILE A 20 -2.41 -0.78 6.80
CA ILE A 20 -2.06 -1.92 5.96
C ILE A 20 -3.29 -2.75 5.56
N LEU A 21 -4.29 -2.83 6.43
CA LEU A 21 -5.58 -3.47 6.12
C LEU A 21 -6.27 -2.73 4.97
N LEU A 22 -6.39 -1.40 5.06
CA LEU A 22 -6.98 -0.58 4.00
C LEU A 22 -6.16 -0.60 2.71
N PHE A 23 -4.83 -0.62 2.81
CA PHE A 23 -3.95 -0.85 1.67
C PHE A 23 -4.28 -2.17 0.97
N GLY A 24 -4.38 -3.25 1.75
CA GLY A 24 -4.76 -4.56 1.26
C GLY A 24 -6.15 -4.57 0.63
N PHE A 25 -7.14 -3.90 1.24
CA PHE A 25 -8.50 -3.82 0.71
C PHE A 25 -8.50 -3.12 -0.66
N ALA A 26 -7.83 -1.98 -0.79
CA ALA A 26 -7.75 -1.27 -2.05
C ALA A 26 -7.06 -2.10 -3.16
N GLY A 27 -5.97 -2.82 -2.83
CA GLY A 27 -5.30 -3.69 -3.81
C GLY A 27 -6.13 -4.91 -4.19
N ALA A 28 -6.73 -5.59 -3.21
CA ALA A 28 -7.52 -6.79 -3.41
C ALA A 28 -8.86 -6.51 -4.13
N ALA A 29 -9.38 -5.29 -4.03
CA ALA A 29 -10.58 -4.88 -4.75
C ALA A 29 -10.37 -4.79 -6.27
N THR A 30 -9.15 -4.50 -6.75
CA THR A 30 -8.88 -4.30 -8.20
C THR A 30 -8.06 -5.40 -8.84
N SER A 31 -7.06 -5.94 -8.14
CA SER A 31 -6.09 -6.89 -8.72
C SER A 31 -6.72 -8.12 -9.39
N PRO A 32 -7.74 -8.78 -8.82
CA PRO A 32 -8.42 -9.92 -9.48
C PRO A 32 -9.12 -9.54 -10.80
N TYR A 33 -9.56 -8.29 -10.92
CA TYR A 33 -10.33 -7.79 -12.07
C TYR A 33 -9.48 -6.99 -13.07
N GLN A 34 -8.21 -6.70 -12.75
CA GLN A 34 -7.29 -5.98 -13.63
C GLN A 34 -7.24 -6.52 -15.06
N PRO A 35 -7.10 -7.84 -15.30
CA PRO A 35 -7.12 -8.38 -16.65
C PRO A 35 -8.46 -8.18 -17.35
N VAL A 36 -9.58 -8.31 -16.63
CA VAL A 36 -10.93 -8.12 -17.18
C VAL A 36 -11.10 -6.68 -17.63
N VAL A 37 -10.81 -5.72 -16.76
CA VAL A 37 -10.92 -4.29 -17.08
C VAL A 37 -9.97 -3.92 -18.23
N ALA A 38 -8.70 -4.29 -18.14
CA ALA A 38 -7.71 -3.89 -19.15
C ALA A 38 -7.96 -4.51 -20.53
N ILE A 39 -8.25 -5.81 -20.59
CA ILE A 39 -8.34 -6.55 -21.86
C ILE A 39 -9.76 -6.49 -22.42
N ARG A 40 -10.78 -6.78 -21.61
CA ARG A 40 -12.16 -6.88 -22.10
C ARG A 40 -12.84 -5.52 -22.21
N GLU A 41 -12.63 -4.62 -21.25
CA GLU A 41 -13.35 -3.35 -21.21
C GLU A 41 -12.56 -2.21 -21.90
N LEU A 42 -11.25 -2.16 -21.71
CA LEU A 42 -10.38 -1.13 -22.29
C LEU A 42 -9.73 -1.54 -23.62
N GLY A 43 -9.93 -2.79 -24.06
CA GLY A 43 -9.48 -3.27 -25.38
C GLY A 43 -7.97 -3.53 -25.51
N MET A 44 -7.23 -3.70 -24.41
CA MET A 44 -5.81 -4.06 -24.49
C MET A 44 -5.64 -5.49 -25.00
N SER A 45 -4.60 -5.72 -25.81
CA SER A 45 -4.20 -7.10 -26.13
C SER A 45 -3.59 -7.80 -24.91
N ASN A 46 -3.65 -9.13 -24.87
CA ASN A 46 -3.01 -9.93 -23.82
C ASN A 46 -1.51 -9.60 -23.68
N ALA A 47 -0.82 -9.40 -24.81
CA ALA A 47 0.59 -9.06 -24.83
C ALA A 47 0.86 -7.67 -24.24
N ALA A 48 0.09 -6.66 -24.65
CA ALA A 48 0.21 -5.30 -24.13
C ALA A 48 -0.05 -5.26 -22.62
N TYR A 49 -1.11 -5.94 -22.16
CA TYR A 49 -1.41 -6.07 -20.73
C TYR A 49 -0.26 -6.72 -19.95
N SER A 50 0.30 -7.81 -20.47
CA SER A 50 1.40 -8.54 -19.83
C SER A 50 2.65 -7.67 -19.68
N VAL A 51 3.01 -6.91 -20.71
CA VAL A 51 4.14 -5.96 -20.68
C VAL A 51 3.90 -4.86 -19.65
N VAL A 52 2.68 -4.31 -19.60
CA VAL A 52 2.31 -3.24 -18.65
C VAL A 52 2.41 -3.72 -17.20
N ILE A 53 1.85 -4.89 -16.88
CA ILE A 53 1.89 -5.42 -15.50
C ILE A 53 3.31 -5.85 -15.12
N PHE A 54 4.09 -6.40 -16.06
CA PHE A 54 5.50 -6.69 -15.83
C PHE A 54 6.29 -5.42 -15.52
N ALA A 55 6.13 -4.36 -16.33
CA ALA A 55 6.75 -3.07 -16.09
C ALA A 55 6.31 -2.46 -14.75
N ALA A 56 5.03 -2.57 -14.38
CA ALA A 56 4.52 -2.12 -13.09
C ALA A 56 5.15 -2.88 -11.92
N ALA A 57 5.34 -4.20 -12.04
CA ALA A 57 6.02 -5.00 -11.03
C ALA A 57 7.48 -4.57 -10.84
N VAL A 58 8.22 -4.34 -11.94
CA VAL A 58 9.59 -3.81 -11.90
C VAL A 58 9.62 -2.44 -11.23
N THR A 59 8.74 -1.52 -11.64
CA THR A 59 8.67 -0.18 -11.04
C THR A 59 8.33 -0.25 -9.55
N ASN A 60 7.43 -1.14 -9.14
CA ASN A 60 7.07 -1.31 -7.72
C ASN A 60 8.27 -1.78 -6.90
N VAL A 61 9.05 -2.74 -7.40
CA VAL A 61 10.27 -3.21 -6.73
C VAL A 61 11.30 -2.08 -6.62
N LEU A 62 11.55 -1.37 -7.72
CA LEU A 62 12.47 -0.22 -7.73
C LEU A 62 12.00 0.88 -6.78
N ALA A 63 10.72 1.23 -6.81
CA ALA A 63 10.14 2.24 -5.90
C ALA A 63 10.29 1.81 -4.44
N SER A 64 9.99 0.54 -4.12
CA SER A 64 10.13 -0.01 -2.77
C SER A 64 11.56 0.11 -2.25
N ILE A 65 12.55 -0.19 -3.10
CA ILE A 65 13.98 -0.10 -2.74
C ILE A 65 14.43 1.35 -2.63
N LEU A 66 14.19 2.17 -3.66
CA LEU A 66 14.72 3.54 -3.74
C LEU A 66 14.07 4.45 -2.69
N ILE A 67 12.74 4.38 -2.54
CA ILE A 67 12.01 5.17 -1.55
C ILE A 67 12.32 4.66 -0.15
N GLY A 68 12.41 3.33 0.04
CA GLY A 68 12.82 2.72 1.31
C GLY A 68 14.21 3.20 1.74
N LEU A 69 15.21 3.10 0.85
CA LEU A 69 16.57 3.58 1.11
C LEU A 69 16.61 5.07 1.44
N LEU A 70 15.83 5.90 0.74
CA LEU A 70 15.74 7.33 1.00
C LEU A 70 15.09 7.61 2.37
N ALA A 71 14.03 6.88 2.72
CA ALA A 71 13.35 6.98 4.01
C ALA A 71 14.27 6.57 5.16
N ASP A 72 14.99 5.46 5.00
CA ASP A 72 15.97 4.93 5.96
C ASP A 72 17.07 5.97 6.22
N ARG A 73 17.66 6.53 5.15
CA ARG A 73 18.72 7.55 5.25
C ARG A 73 18.27 8.81 5.99
N ARG A 74 17.00 9.16 5.90
CA ARG A 74 16.41 10.34 6.54
C ARG A 74 15.72 10.04 7.86
N ALA A 75 15.66 8.77 8.28
CA ALA A 75 14.83 8.28 9.39
C ALA A 75 13.37 8.80 9.31
N SER A 76 12.88 9.01 8.08
CA SER A 76 11.62 9.72 7.81
C SER A 76 10.75 8.86 6.92
N TYR A 77 9.82 8.13 7.52
CA TYR A 77 8.94 7.20 6.80
C TYR A 77 7.54 7.76 6.60
N ARG A 78 7.07 8.67 7.47
CA ARG A 78 5.69 9.18 7.40
C ARG A 78 5.43 9.88 6.08
N ARG A 79 6.30 10.80 5.66
CA ARG A 79 6.12 11.55 4.40
C ARG A 79 6.11 10.63 3.17
N PRO A 80 7.10 9.73 2.95
CA PRO A 80 7.05 8.78 1.84
C PRO A 80 5.76 7.92 1.81
N ILE A 81 5.29 7.44 2.96
CA ILE A 81 4.05 6.66 3.05
C ILE A 81 2.86 7.49 2.55
N LEU A 82 2.71 8.74 3.03
CA LEU A 82 1.59 9.60 2.63
C LEU A 82 1.64 9.96 1.15
N VAL A 83 2.82 10.27 0.62
CA VAL A 83 2.97 10.58 -0.81
C VAL A 83 2.64 9.36 -1.66
N ALA A 84 3.19 8.18 -1.35
CA ALA A 84 2.93 6.96 -2.11
C ALA A 84 1.45 6.55 -2.04
N THR A 85 0.84 6.65 -0.85
CA THR A 85 -0.59 6.32 -0.65
C THR A 85 -1.49 7.32 -1.41
N GLY A 86 -1.19 8.62 -1.35
CA GLY A 86 -1.94 9.66 -2.04
C GLY A 86 -1.83 9.57 -3.57
N ILE A 87 -0.64 9.30 -4.10
CA ILE A 87 -0.43 9.01 -5.52
C ILE A 87 -1.26 7.80 -5.96
N GLY A 88 -1.32 6.74 -5.13
CA GLY A 88 -2.15 5.57 -5.39
C GLY A 88 -3.63 5.87 -5.43
N ALA A 89 -4.15 6.63 -4.46
CA ALA A 89 -5.53 7.05 -4.42
C ALA A 89 -5.93 7.84 -5.68
N LEU A 90 -5.07 8.77 -6.11
CA LEU A 90 -5.25 9.49 -7.37
C LEU A 90 -5.18 8.55 -8.58
N GLY A 91 -4.25 7.59 -8.59
CA GLY A 91 -4.16 6.59 -9.66
C GLY A 91 -5.45 5.78 -9.83
N PHE A 92 -5.99 5.23 -8.74
CA PHE A 92 -7.27 4.52 -8.77
C PHE A 92 -8.40 5.40 -9.29
N ALA A 93 -8.49 6.65 -8.80
CA ALA A 93 -9.51 7.59 -9.27
C ALA A 93 -9.36 7.92 -10.76
N THR A 94 -8.14 8.10 -11.25
CA THR A 94 -7.87 8.40 -12.66
C THR A 94 -8.31 7.28 -13.60
N ILE A 95 -8.07 6.01 -13.24
CA ILE A 95 -8.53 4.86 -14.05
C ILE A 95 -10.06 4.85 -14.13
N TYR A 96 -10.74 5.16 -13.02
CA TYR A 96 -12.21 5.21 -12.99
C TYR A 96 -12.78 6.38 -13.79
N LEU A 97 -12.22 7.58 -13.65
CA LEU A 97 -12.73 8.81 -14.26
C LEU A 97 -12.38 8.93 -15.76
N MET A 98 -11.24 8.36 -16.17
CA MET A 98 -10.73 8.46 -17.55
C MET A 98 -10.37 7.06 -18.09
N PRO A 99 -11.36 6.17 -18.28
CA PRO A 99 -11.12 4.79 -18.67
C PRO A 99 -10.58 4.70 -20.10
N SER A 100 -9.28 4.43 -20.25
CA SER A 100 -8.65 4.12 -21.54
C SER A 100 -7.44 3.21 -21.34
N ALA A 101 -7.07 2.44 -22.36
CA ALA A 101 -5.90 1.57 -22.34
C ALA A 101 -4.59 2.32 -22.01
N LEU A 102 -4.41 3.52 -22.56
CA LEU A 102 -3.23 4.33 -22.30
C LEU A 102 -3.19 4.84 -20.85
N VAL A 103 -4.32 5.34 -20.34
CA VAL A 103 -4.42 5.78 -18.93
C VAL A 103 -4.13 4.61 -18.00
N PHE A 104 -4.74 3.45 -18.24
CA PHE A 104 -4.48 2.25 -17.46
C PHE A 104 -2.99 1.90 -17.46
N ALA A 105 -2.34 1.87 -18.63
CA ALA A 105 -0.93 1.55 -18.74
C ALA A 105 -0.03 2.51 -17.95
N LEU A 106 -0.22 3.82 -18.13
CA LEU A 106 0.57 4.84 -17.44
C LEU A 106 0.34 4.82 -15.93
N VAL A 107 -0.91 4.67 -15.51
CA VAL A 107 -1.30 4.66 -14.10
C VAL A 107 -0.83 3.38 -13.40
N ALA A 108 -0.92 2.22 -14.06
CA ALA A 108 -0.44 0.95 -13.53
C ALA A 108 1.08 0.97 -13.31
N VAL A 109 1.86 1.44 -14.30
CA VAL A 109 3.32 1.46 -14.24
C VAL A 109 3.86 2.53 -13.29
N GLY A 110 3.20 3.69 -13.17
CA GLY A 110 3.63 4.77 -12.31
C GLY A 110 2.90 4.78 -10.97
N PRO A 111 1.77 5.50 -10.86
CA PRO A 111 1.03 5.67 -9.60
C PRO A 111 0.75 4.39 -8.79
N LEU A 112 0.22 3.33 -9.40
CA LEU A 112 -0.15 2.11 -8.67
C LEU A 112 1.10 1.28 -8.28
N ALA A 113 2.15 1.32 -9.09
CA ALA A 113 3.42 0.70 -8.74
C ALA A 113 4.07 1.41 -7.53
N ILE A 114 4.06 2.75 -7.52
CA ILE A 114 4.54 3.55 -6.38
C ILE A 114 3.67 3.30 -5.14
N TYR A 115 2.36 3.20 -5.31
CA TYR A 115 1.44 2.86 -4.24
C TYR A 115 1.79 1.52 -3.58
N GLY A 116 2.19 0.52 -4.37
CA GLY A 116 2.65 -0.79 -3.88
C GLY A 116 3.80 -0.71 -2.87
N ALA A 117 4.69 0.28 -3.00
CA ALA A 117 5.78 0.52 -2.06
C ALA A 117 5.30 0.89 -0.64
N SER A 118 4.06 1.39 -0.50
CA SER A 118 3.46 1.73 0.80
C SER A 118 3.45 0.53 1.75
N ASN A 119 3.27 -0.69 1.23
CA ASN A 119 3.35 -1.91 2.03
C ASN A 119 4.70 -2.01 2.76
N ALA A 120 5.80 -2.01 2.01
CA ALA A 120 7.14 -2.10 2.58
C ALA A 120 7.44 -0.93 3.55
N LEU A 121 7.02 0.28 3.19
CA LEU A 121 7.25 1.48 4.00
C LEU A 121 6.49 1.44 5.33
N ILE A 122 5.26 0.90 5.37
CA ILE A 122 4.49 0.75 6.62
C ILE A 122 5.21 -0.22 7.57
N PHE A 123 5.70 -1.36 7.08
CA PHE A 123 6.51 -2.28 7.88
C PHE A 123 7.81 -1.62 8.36
N ALA A 124 8.45 -0.83 7.51
CA ALA A 124 9.67 -0.10 7.88
C ALA A 124 9.40 0.95 8.97
N LYS A 125 8.29 1.70 8.89
CA LYS A 125 7.87 2.66 9.93
C LYS A 125 7.66 1.99 11.28
N VAL A 126 7.03 0.82 11.32
CA VAL A 126 6.88 0.07 12.57
C VAL A 126 8.23 -0.40 13.08
N ARG A 127 9.09 -0.94 12.21
CA ARG A 127 10.45 -1.36 12.58
C ARG A 127 11.30 -0.19 13.10
N SER A 128 11.08 1.04 12.63
CA SER A 128 11.80 2.21 13.14
C SER A 128 11.45 2.55 14.59
N HIS A 129 10.38 1.98 15.14
CA HIS A 129 9.97 2.11 16.55
C HIS A 129 10.32 0.84 17.35
N ALA A 130 11.21 -0.01 16.84
CA ALA A 130 11.54 -1.29 17.48
C ALA A 130 12.04 -1.15 18.93
N THR A 131 12.67 -0.02 19.29
CA THR A 131 13.12 0.26 20.65
C THR A 131 11.98 0.46 21.64
N GLU A 132 10.76 0.77 21.17
CA GLU A 132 9.56 0.88 22.00
C GLU A 132 8.93 -0.49 22.29
N PHE A 133 9.30 -1.53 21.54
CA PHE A 133 8.73 -2.86 21.66
C PHE A 133 9.63 -3.78 22.47
N THR A 134 9.00 -4.68 23.23
CA THR A 134 9.68 -5.90 23.62
C THR A 134 9.91 -6.77 22.37
N ARG A 135 10.90 -7.67 22.38
CA ARG A 135 11.16 -8.58 21.25
C ARG A 135 9.90 -9.36 20.83
N ALA A 136 9.18 -9.90 21.81
CA ALA A 136 7.94 -10.65 21.57
C ALA A 136 6.83 -9.77 20.98
N ASP A 137 6.69 -8.52 21.45
CA ASP A 137 5.70 -7.59 20.89
C ASP A 137 6.04 -7.21 19.45
N GLY A 138 7.31 -6.96 19.13
CA GLY A 138 7.75 -6.64 17.78
C GLY A 138 7.47 -7.76 16.78
N GLU A 139 7.74 -9.01 17.16
CA GLU A 139 7.41 -10.20 16.36
C GLU A 139 5.89 -10.34 16.17
N ALA A 140 5.11 -10.14 17.23
CA ALA A 140 3.65 -10.19 17.19
C ALA A 140 3.05 -9.08 16.31
N VAL A 141 3.58 -7.85 16.35
CA VAL A 141 3.13 -6.77 15.45
C VAL A 141 3.43 -7.13 13.99
N GLY A 142 4.64 -7.65 13.70
CA GLY A 142 4.98 -8.11 12.36
C GLY A 142 4.06 -9.22 11.85
N ALA A 143 3.67 -10.17 12.70
CA ALA A 143 2.69 -11.20 12.37
C ALA A 143 1.29 -10.60 12.13
N LEU A 144 0.86 -9.66 12.98
CA LEU A 144 -0.42 -8.97 12.85
C LEU A 144 -0.56 -8.21 11.53
N LEU A 145 0.46 -7.44 11.12
CA LEU A 145 0.43 -6.71 9.85
C LEU A 145 0.28 -7.66 8.65
N ARG A 146 0.99 -8.79 8.65
CA ARG A 146 0.85 -9.81 7.59
C ARG A 146 -0.53 -10.45 7.60
N MET A 147 -1.07 -10.74 8.78
CA MET A 147 -2.43 -11.26 8.94
C MET A 147 -3.47 -10.28 8.36
N MET A 148 -3.33 -8.98 8.61
CA MET A 148 -4.25 -7.97 8.04
C MET A 148 -4.26 -7.99 6.51
N ILE A 149 -3.10 -8.16 5.87
CA ILE A 149 -3.03 -8.34 4.42
C ILE A 149 -3.78 -9.62 4.00
N SER A 150 -3.54 -10.75 4.67
CA SER A 150 -4.26 -11.99 4.34
C SER A 150 -5.78 -11.85 4.48
N VAL A 151 -6.25 -11.17 5.53
CA VAL A 151 -7.68 -10.88 5.75
C VAL A 151 -8.26 -10.04 4.60
N ALA A 152 -7.49 -9.08 4.08
CA ALA A 152 -7.91 -8.32 2.91
C ALA A 152 -8.12 -9.20 1.68
N TRP A 153 -7.13 -10.03 1.35
CA TRP A 153 -7.15 -10.84 0.15
C TRP A 153 -8.17 -11.97 0.17
N ILE A 154 -8.58 -12.47 1.34
CA ILE A 154 -9.63 -13.49 1.43
C ILE A 154 -11.04 -12.91 1.32
N LEU A 155 -11.29 -11.72 1.88
CA LEU A 155 -12.63 -11.14 1.95
C LEU A 155 -12.97 -10.28 0.73
N VAL A 156 -12.05 -9.41 0.34
CA VAL A 156 -12.38 -8.30 -0.57
C VAL A 156 -12.63 -8.73 -2.00
N PRO A 157 -11.86 -9.65 -2.62
CA PRO A 157 -12.18 -10.13 -3.96
C PRO A 157 -13.59 -10.71 -4.04
N GLY A 158 -13.97 -11.60 -3.12
CA GLY A 158 -15.33 -12.16 -3.09
C GLY A 158 -16.40 -11.09 -2.89
N ALA A 159 -16.19 -10.16 -1.95
CA ALA A 159 -17.14 -9.10 -1.66
C ALA A 159 -17.35 -8.14 -2.84
N VAL A 160 -16.28 -7.67 -3.48
CA VAL A 160 -16.36 -6.78 -4.64
C VAL A 160 -16.97 -7.53 -5.84
N GLY A 161 -16.60 -8.78 -6.04
CA GLY A 161 -17.17 -9.62 -7.09
C GLY A 161 -18.67 -9.79 -6.95
N LEU A 162 -19.16 -10.06 -5.73
CA LEU A 162 -20.60 -10.14 -5.45
C LEU A 162 -21.30 -8.80 -5.64
N LEU A 163 -20.68 -7.71 -5.18
CA LEU A 163 -21.23 -6.36 -5.30
C LEU A 163 -21.40 -5.92 -6.76
N LEU A 164 -20.49 -6.35 -7.64
CA LEU A 164 -20.46 -5.98 -9.06
C LEU A 164 -20.96 -7.08 -10.00
N ALA A 165 -21.41 -8.23 -9.47
CA ALA A 165 -21.76 -9.41 -10.27
C ALA A 165 -22.88 -9.15 -11.30
N GLY A 166 -23.79 -8.21 -11.00
CA GLY A 166 -24.89 -7.82 -11.89
C GLY A 166 -24.60 -6.59 -12.76
N GLY A 167 -23.39 -6.03 -12.70
CA GLY A 167 -23.01 -4.85 -13.46
C GLY A 167 -22.37 -5.19 -14.81
N ASP A 168 -22.49 -4.28 -15.77
CA ASP A 168 -21.89 -4.44 -17.11
C ASP A 168 -20.36 -4.23 -17.13
N SER A 169 -19.78 -3.74 -16.03
CA SER A 169 -18.36 -3.36 -15.94
C SER A 169 -17.80 -3.57 -14.53
N MET A 170 -16.52 -3.93 -14.47
CA MET A 170 -15.73 -4.04 -13.25
C MET A 170 -14.97 -2.75 -12.91
N LEU A 171 -15.06 -1.69 -13.74
CA LEU A 171 -14.45 -0.38 -13.46
C LEU A 171 -14.84 0.22 -12.09
N PRO A 172 -16.06 0.07 -11.56
CA PRO A 172 -16.40 0.58 -10.23
C PRO A 172 -15.50 0.04 -9.10
N ALA A 173 -14.82 -1.10 -9.30
CA ALA A 173 -13.80 -1.59 -8.37
C ALA A 173 -12.67 -0.56 -8.14
N TYR A 174 -12.30 0.22 -9.16
CA TYR A 174 -11.29 1.28 -9.04
C TYR A 174 -11.79 2.45 -8.19
N LEU A 175 -13.07 2.78 -8.25
CA LEU A 175 -13.66 3.78 -7.36
C LEU A 175 -13.64 3.31 -5.91
N ILE A 176 -14.01 2.05 -5.67
CA ILE A 176 -13.93 1.42 -4.33
C ILE A 176 -12.49 1.49 -3.82
N SER A 177 -11.50 1.11 -4.63
CA SER A 177 -10.09 1.21 -4.28
C SER A 177 -9.62 2.64 -4.02
N ALA A 178 -10.10 3.62 -4.79
CA ALA A 178 -9.77 5.03 -4.56
C ALA A 178 -10.27 5.51 -3.20
N VAL A 179 -11.53 5.19 -2.84
CA VAL A 179 -12.12 5.54 -1.54
C VAL A 179 -11.36 4.85 -0.39
N LEU A 180 -11.03 3.56 -0.54
CA LEU A 180 -10.27 2.80 0.45
C LEU A 180 -8.84 3.35 0.61
N ALA A 181 -8.19 3.71 -0.49
CA ALA A 181 -6.86 4.33 -0.46
C ALA A 181 -6.89 5.72 0.18
N LEU A 182 -7.93 6.52 -0.05
CA LEU A 182 -8.13 7.81 0.62
C LEU A 182 -8.38 7.64 2.13
N ALA A 183 -9.21 6.66 2.52
CA ALA A 183 -9.40 6.30 3.92
C ALA A 183 -8.08 5.83 4.56
N GLY A 184 -7.31 5.01 3.83
CA GLY A 184 -5.97 4.57 4.23
C GLY A 184 -5.02 5.75 4.42
N LEU A 185 -5.02 6.71 3.50
CA LEU A 185 -4.24 7.94 3.60
C LEU A 185 -4.63 8.75 4.84
N ALA A 186 -5.93 8.92 5.11
CA ALA A 186 -6.42 9.65 6.28
C ALA A 186 -5.98 8.98 7.60
N ILE A 187 -6.05 7.65 7.67
CA ILE A 187 -5.57 6.88 8.83
C ILE A 187 -4.05 7.01 8.97
N LEU A 188 -3.30 6.83 7.89
CA LEU A 188 -1.83 6.92 7.89
C LEU A 188 -1.34 8.34 8.18
N ALA A 189 -2.15 9.37 7.92
CA ALA A 189 -1.85 10.74 8.31
C ALA A 189 -1.72 10.90 9.83
N ALA A 190 -2.38 10.04 10.62
CA ALA A 190 -2.26 10.02 12.07
C ALA A 190 -0.97 9.36 12.58
N LEU A 191 -0.13 8.77 11.71
CA LEU A 191 1.14 8.16 12.13
C LEU A 191 1.99 9.16 12.94
N PRO A 192 2.70 8.70 13.99
CA PRO A 192 3.59 9.55 14.75
C PRO A 192 4.58 10.25 13.83
N ALA A 193 4.85 11.53 14.10
CA ALA A 193 5.89 12.27 13.41
C ALA A 193 7.22 11.52 13.54
N ASP A 194 8.00 11.53 12.47
CA ASP A 194 9.34 10.99 12.54
C ASP A 194 10.15 11.82 13.56
N LEU A 195 10.77 11.16 14.54
CA LEU A 195 11.56 11.86 15.56
C LEU A 195 12.66 12.66 14.84
N ALA A 196 12.72 13.97 15.11
CA ALA A 196 13.76 14.81 14.56
C ALA A 196 15.12 14.20 14.95
N ARG A 197 16.01 14.03 13.97
CA ARG A 197 17.42 13.69 14.24
C ARG A 197 17.94 14.67 15.29
N GLN A 198 18.42 14.19 16.43
CA GLN A 198 19.38 14.98 17.20
C GLN A 198 20.62 15.16 16.29
N PRO A 199 21.00 16.39 15.93
CA PRO A 199 22.22 16.60 15.17
C PRO A 199 23.39 16.32 16.13
N GLY A 200 24.01 15.13 16.05
CA GLY A 200 25.23 14.90 16.81
C GLY A 200 25.70 13.48 17.11
N THR A 201 24.96 12.39 16.85
CA THR A 201 25.54 11.05 17.11
C THR A 201 26.61 10.71 16.06
N PRO A 202 27.91 10.59 16.45
CA PRO A 202 28.97 10.23 15.52
C PRO A 202 28.72 8.83 14.97
N ARG A 203 29.11 8.60 13.71
CA ARG A 203 29.24 7.24 13.18
C ARG A 203 30.21 6.49 14.08
N ALA A 204 29.74 5.47 14.80
CA ALA A 204 30.64 4.51 15.43
C ALA A 204 31.57 4.00 14.32
N GLY A 205 32.84 4.36 14.45
CA GLY A 205 33.88 4.01 13.50
C GLY A 205 33.93 2.49 13.36
N ILE A 206 33.86 2.04 12.13
CA ILE A 206 34.27 0.70 11.74
C ILE A 206 35.80 0.76 11.74
N GLY A 207 36.39 0.31 12.84
CA GLY A 207 37.79 -0.11 12.90
C GLY A 207 37.88 -1.59 12.64
#